data_AF-A0A7K1EAD5-F1
#
_entry.id   AF-A0A7K1EAD5-F1
#
_cell.length_a   1.000
_cell.length_b   1.000
_cell.length_c   1.000
_cell.angle_alpha   90.00
_cell.angle_beta   90.00
_cell.angle_gamma   90.00
#
_symmetry.space_group_name_H-M   'P 1'
#
loop_
_entity.id
_entity.type
_entity.pdbx_description
1 polymer ?
#
loop_
_entity_poly.entity_id
_entity_poly.type
_entity_poly.pdbx_seq_one_letter_code
_entity_poly.pdbx_strand_id
1 'polypeptide(L)'
;DSPTPGSGETFDWSRIADLPQRRRVILAGGLNPANAAEAVERVRPWGVDVVSGVEASPGHKDPEALAAFITSSRDALSEFSTDPGPA
;
A
#
# COMPACT_ATOMS: atom_id res chain seq x y z
N ASP A 1 -5.97 1.03 -10.56
CA ASP A 1 -6.61 2.16 -9.86
C ASP A 1 -8.04 1.79 -9.55
N SER A 2 -8.61 2.33 -8.47
CA SER A 2 -10.05 2.21 -8.18
C SER A 2 -10.85 2.85 -9.32
N PRO A 3 -12.02 2.31 -9.71
CA PRO A 3 -12.82 2.87 -10.80
C PRO A 3 -13.24 4.34 -10.56
N THR A 4 -13.17 4.83 -9.32
CA THR A 4 -13.42 6.24 -8.96
C THR A 4 -12.21 6.81 -8.19
N PRO A 5 -11.24 7.44 -8.86
CA PRO A 5 -10.08 8.05 -8.20
C PRO A 5 -10.50 9.11 -7.17
N GLY A 6 -9.92 9.06 -5.96
CA GLY A 6 -10.20 10.02 -4.88
C GLY A 6 -11.40 9.69 -3.97
N SER A 7 -12.17 8.64 -4.28
CA SER A 7 -13.34 8.22 -3.48
C SER A 7 -13.02 7.60 -2.11
N GLY A 8 -11.80 7.09 -1.94
CA GLY A 8 -11.42 6.30 -0.75
C GLY A 8 -11.83 4.82 -0.82
N GLU A 9 -12.46 4.37 -1.91
CA GLU A 9 -12.83 2.96 -2.09
C GLU A 9 -11.64 2.09 -2.47
N THR A 10 -11.48 0.96 -1.78
CA THR A 10 -10.44 -0.04 -2.04
C THR A 10 -10.78 -0.89 -3.27
N PHE A 11 -9.81 -1.02 -4.18
CA PHE A 11 -9.89 -1.95 -5.30
C PHE A 11 -9.80 -3.41 -4.83
N ASP A 12 -10.32 -4.39 -5.58
CA ASP A 12 -10.20 -5.82 -5.23
C ASP A 12 -8.79 -6.35 -5.56
N TRP A 13 -7.95 -6.39 -4.53
CA TRP A 13 -6.53 -6.79 -4.54
C TRP A 13 -6.30 -8.23 -5.02
N SER A 14 -7.32 -9.09 -4.95
CA SER A 14 -7.19 -10.50 -5.38
C SER A 14 -6.94 -10.62 -6.89
N ARG A 15 -7.31 -9.60 -7.67
CA ARG A 15 -7.21 -9.61 -9.15
C ARG A 15 -5.81 -9.36 -9.70
N ILE A 16 -4.87 -8.99 -8.83
CA ILE A 16 -3.49 -8.62 -9.20
C ILE A 16 -2.44 -9.53 -8.56
N ALA A 17 -2.86 -10.50 -7.72
CA ALA A 17 -1.97 -11.48 -7.11
C ALA A 17 -1.23 -12.36 -8.13
N ASP A 18 -1.82 -12.58 -9.32
CA ASP A 18 -1.23 -13.38 -10.40
C ASP A 18 -0.38 -12.58 -11.40
N LEU A 19 -0.13 -11.29 -11.15
CA LEU A 19 0.75 -10.52 -12.02
C LEU A 19 2.18 -11.10 -11.97
N PRO A 20 2.88 -11.20 -13.11
CA PRO A 20 4.25 -11.69 -13.13
C PRO A 20 5.12 -10.87 -12.18
N GLN A 21 5.82 -11.53 -11.26
CA GLN A 21 6.70 -10.92 -10.24
C GLN A 21 7.75 -9.92 -10.80
N ARG A 22 7.95 -9.90 -12.12
CA ARG A 22 8.89 -9.00 -12.81
C ARG A 22 8.32 -7.63 -13.18
N ARG A 23 7.03 -7.37 -12.98
CA ARG A 23 6.46 -6.04 -13.27
C ARG A 23 6.44 -5.17 -12.02
N ARG A 24 7.09 -4.01 -12.10
CA ARG A 24 7.03 -2.98 -11.05
C ARG A 24 5.65 -2.35 -11.09
N VAL A 25 4.80 -2.71 -10.13
CA VAL A 25 3.45 -2.15 -9.98
C VAL A 25 3.42 -1.14 -8.84
N ILE A 26 2.74 -0.01 -9.06
CA ILE A 26 2.37 0.93 -8.01
C ILE A 26 0.90 0.68 -7.69
N LEU A 27 0.61 0.53 -6.41
CA LEU A 27 -0.69 0.15 -5.91
C LEU A 27 -1.36 1.35 -5.26
N ALA A 28 -2.54 1.70 -5.75
CA ALA A 28 -3.28 2.90 -5.39
C ALA A 28 -4.78 2.60 -5.28
N GLY A 29 -5.51 3.53 -4.67
CA GLY A 29 -6.97 3.48 -4.54
C GLY A 29 -7.42 2.94 -3.17
N GLY A 30 -7.98 3.82 -2.35
CA GLY A 30 -8.55 3.48 -1.04
C GLY A 30 -7.55 3.07 0.04
N LEU A 31 -6.25 3.26 -0.20
CA LEU A 31 -5.21 3.00 0.79
C LEU A 31 -5.31 3.97 1.98
N ASN A 32 -5.10 3.44 3.18
CA ASN A 32 -5.08 4.18 4.45
C ASN A 32 -4.24 3.40 5.49
N PRO A 33 -3.93 4.00 6.66
CA PRO A 33 -3.10 3.33 7.67
C PRO A 33 -3.63 1.98 8.17
N ALA A 34 -4.95 1.76 8.12
CA ALA A 34 -5.56 0.52 8.62
C ALA A 34 -5.47 -0.65 7.62
N ASN A 35 -5.30 -0.38 6.32
CA ASN A 35 -5.24 -1.42 5.28
C ASN A 35 -3.89 -1.53 4.56
N ALA A 36 -2.94 -0.63 4.83
CA ALA A 36 -1.66 -0.57 4.13
C ALA A 36 -0.80 -1.84 4.28
N ALA A 37 -0.73 -2.41 5.48
CA ALA A 37 0.03 -3.64 5.72
C ALA A 37 -0.52 -4.82 4.91
N GLU A 38 -1.82 -5.10 5.05
CA GLU A 38 -2.49 -6.19 4.31
C GLU A 38 -2.37 -6.02 2.79
N ALA A 39 -2.51 -4.79 2.32
CA ALA A 39 -2.31 -4.39 0.93
C ALA A 39 -0.92 -4.79 0.40
N VAL A 40 0.13 -4.45 1.15
CA VAL A 40 1.52 -4.76 0.82
C VAL A 40 1.78 -6.27 0.87
N GLU A 41 1.30 -6.96 1.91
CA GLU A 41 1.49 -8.40 2.09
C GLU A 41 0.85 -9.22 0.95
N ARG A 42 -0.39 -8.89 0.58
CA ARG A 42 -1.15 -9.63 -0.43
C ARG A 42 -0.68 -9.38 -1.85
N VAL A 43 -0.36 -8.13 -2.20
CA VAL A 43 -0.05 -7.76 -3.59
C VAL A 43 1.45 -7.69 -3.87
N ARG A 44 2.27 -7.51 -2.84
CA ARG A 44 3.73 -7.31 -2.95
C ARG A 44 4.10 -6.30 -4.05
N PRO A 45 3.52 -5.08 -4.02
CA PRO A 45 3.77 -4.10 -5.06
C PRO A 45 5.20 -3.57 -4.99
N TRP A 46 5.67 -2.96 -6.08
CA TRP A 46 6.93 -2.23 -6.06
C TRP A 46 6.83 -0.92 -5.28
N GLY A 47 5.64 -0.33 -5.22
CA GLY A 47 5.34 0.84 -4.39
C GLY A 47 3.85 1.00 -4.13
N VAL A 48 3.51 1.84 -3.16
CA VAL A 48 2.14 2.22 -2.82
C VAL A 48 1.96 3.72 -3.00
N ASP A 49 0.76 4.13 -3.40
CA ASP A 49 0.37 5.54 -3.55
C ASP A 49 -0.92 5.82 -2.78
N VAL A 50 -0.91 6.92 -2.00
CA VAL A 50 -2.00 7.28 -1.11
C VAL A 50 -2.32 8.77 -1.18
N VAL A 51 -3.62 9.08 -1.32
CA VAL A 51 -4.12 10.45 -1.33
C VAL A 51 -5.07 10.68 -0.15
N SER A 52 -6.35 10.35 -0.30
CA SER A 52 -7.39 10.71 0.67
C SER A 52 -7.30 9.96 2.00
N GLY A 53 -6.75 8.74 2.03
CA GLY A 53 -6.64 7.97 3.27
C GLY A 53 -5.62 8.47 4.28
N VAL A 54 -4.90 9.55 3.97
CA VAL A 54 -3.94 10.25 4.87
C VAL A 54 -4.24 11.76 4.94
N GLU A 55 -5.46 12.16 4.59
CA GLU A 55 -5.91 13.55 4.64
C GLU A 55 -6.81 13.78 5.86
N ALA A 56 -6.60 14.88 6.58
CA ALA A 56 -7.52 15.35 7.62
C ALA A 56 -8.78 15.98 7.00
N SER A 57 -8.62 16.57 5.81
CA SER A 57 -9.68 17.12 4.97
C SER A 57 -9.19 17.16 3.51
N PRO A 58 -10.07 17.26 2.51
CA PRO A 58 -9.67 17.20 1.10
C PRO A 58 -8.50 18.14 0.78
N GLY A 59 -7.39 17.56 0.29
CA GLY A 59 -6.16 18.28 -0.06
C GLY A 59 -5.26 18.69 1.11
N HIS A 60 -5.62 18.39 2.36
CA HIS A 60 -4.83 18.69 3.56
C HIS A 60 -4.38 17.40 4.25
N LYS A 61 -3.08 17.12 4.18
CA LYS A 61 -2.48 15.93 4.79
C LYS A 61 -2.50 15.99 6.31
N ASP A 62 -2.80 14.86 6.93
CA ASP A 62 -2.63 14.63 8.36
C ASP A 62 -1.24 14.01 8.60
N PRO A 63 -0.33 14.69 9.32
CA PRO A 63 0.99 14.15 9.62
C PRO A 63 0.99 12.83 10.40
N GLU A 64 0.05 12.64 11.34
CA GLU A 64 -0.06 11.40 12.11
C GLU A 64 -0.52 10.25 11.23
N ALA A 65 -1.55 10.48 10.40
CA ALA A 65 -2.01 9.47 9.45
C ALA A 65 -0.92 9.10 8.43
N LEU A 66 -0.15 10.09 7.95
CA LEU A 66 0.97 9.86 7.04
C LEU A 66 2.05 8.98 7.70
N ALA A 67 2.43 9.29 8.94
CA ALA A 67 3.42 8.52 9.69
C ALA A 67 2.93 7.08 9.91
N ALA A 68 1.67 6.91 10.35
CA ALA A 68 1.06 5.60 10.55
C ALA A 68 1.00 4.78 9.25
N PHE A 69 0.67 5.41 8.12
CA PHE A 69 0.67 4.77 6.81
C PHE A 69 2.05 4.26 6.40
N ILE A 70 3.09 5.08 6.58
CA ILE A 70 4.47 4.71 6.26
C ILE A 70 4.94 3.55 7.14
N THR A 71 4.68 3.62 8.44
CA THR A 71 5.04 2.56 9.39
C THR A 71 4.35 1.25 9.02
N SER A 72 3.01 1.26 8.85
CA SER A 72 2.23 0.08 8.46
C SER A 72 2.72 -0.55 7.15
N SER A 73 3.04 0.27 6.14
CA SER A 73 3.56 -0.19 4.86
C SER A 73 4.95 -0.85 4.96
N ARG A 74 5.78 -0.39 5.92
CA ARG A 74 7.14 -0.92 6.13
C ARG A 74 7.16 -2.16 7.00
N ASP A 75 6.34 -2.21 8.03
CA ASP A 75 6.27 -3.34 8.97
C ASP A 75 5.88 -4.62 8.23
N ALA A 76 4.97 -4.52 7.25
CA ALA A 76 4.60 -5.59 6.32
C ALA A 76 5.79 -6.19 5.53
N LEU A 77 6.92 -5.47 5.42
CA LEU A 77 8.14 -5.96 4.79
C LEU A 77 9.18 -6.45 5.80
N SER A 78 9.09 -6.04 7.07
CA SER A 78 10.07 -6.37 8.11
C SER A 78 10.05 -7.86 8.49
N GLU A 79 8.89 -8.51 8.39
CA GLU A 79 8.76 -9.96 8.58
C GLU A 79 9.41 -10.80 7.47
N PHE A 80 9.84 -10.18 6.37
CA PHE A 80 10.48 -10.86 5.25
C PHE A 80 12.02 -10.81 5.27
N SER A 81 12.63 -10.21 6.30
CA SER A 81 14.09 -10.16 6.45
C SER A 81 14.64 -11.37 7.22
N THR A 82 14.43 -12.58 6.70
CA THR A 82 15.29 -13.74 7.05
C THR A 82 15.66 -14.48 5.77
N ASP A 83 16.61 -13.92 5.01
CA ASP A 83 17.37 -14.70 4.03
C ASP A 83 18.86 -14.37 4.19
N PRO A 84 19.69 -15.30 4.70
CA PRO A 84 21.13 -15.16 4.60
C PRO A 84 21.50 -15.36 3.13
N GLY A 85 21.80 -14.28 2.43
CA GLY A 85 22.24 -14.34 1.03
C GLY A 85 23.36 -15.38 0.80
N PRO A 86 23.52 -15.89 -0.44
CA PRO A 86 24.34 -17.05 -0.69
C PRO A 86 25.80 -16.80 -0.29
N ALA A 87 26.38 -17.81 0.37
CA ALA A 87 27.77 -17.90 0.79
C ALA A 87 28.78 -17.77 -0.37
#